data_AF-A0A2V9ZIF0-F1
#
_entry.id   AF-A0A2V9ZIF0-F1
#
_cell.length_a   1.000
_cell.length_b   1.000
_cell.length_c   1.000
_cell.angle_alpha   90.00
_cell.angle_beta   90.00
_cell.angle_gamma   90.00
#
_symmetry.space_group_name_H-M   'P 1'
#
loop_
_entity.id
_entity.type
_entity.pdbx_description
1 polymer ?
#
loop_
_entity_poly.entity_id
_entity_poly.type
_entity_poly.pdbx_seq_one_letter_code
_entity_poly.pdbx_strand_id
1 'polypeptide(L)'
;MRAAVRRNIYYGATVIKLAADSNAYHFSEEQVRAAVDEAHRAGLTVAVHVYGGEAARNVILGGVDSLEHGYELTDELLDLMKQKGTYLVATEMSAQNAMMLFGDIGMDAKTFHERSLQRLQRAYGHGVKMAFGTDASLDLTDSPRANQILQQAET
;
A
#
# COMPACT_ATOMS: atom_id res chain seq x y z
N MET A 1 11.52 -13.07 3.95
CA MET A 1 10.29 -12.47 4.52
C MET A 1 10.14 -12.74 6.03
N ARG A 2 9.98 -14.01 6.47
CA ARG A 2 9.66 -14.35 7.87
C ARG A 2 10.57 -13.72 8.93
N ALA A 3 11.90 -13.79 8.74
CA ALA A 3 12.85 -13.21 9.71
C ALA A 3 12.70 -11.68 9.87
N ALA A 4 12.41 -10.97 8.77
CA ALA A 4 12.20 -9.52 8.82
C ALA A 4 10.90 -9.14 9.55
N VAL A 5 9.83 -9.93 9.36
CA VAL A 5 8.57 -9.76 10.12
C VAL A 5 8.82 -9.96 11.61
N ARG A 6 9.43 -11.08 12.01
CA ARG A 6 9.76 -11.35 13.42
C ARG A 6 10.62 -10.26 14.04
N ARG A 7 11.59 -9.74 13.29
CA ARG A 7 12.44 -8.62 13.74
C ARG A 7 11.62 -7.37 14.03
N ASN A 8 10.72 -6.97 13.13
CA ASN A 8 9.88 -5.78 13.34
C ASN A 8 8.92 -5.96 14.53
N ILE A 9 8.34 -7.16 14.67
CA ILE A 9 7.49 -7.50 15.83
C ILE A 9 8.29 -7.42 17.12
N TYR A 10 9.52 -7.96 17.15
CA TYR A 10 10.41 -7.87 18.30
C TYR A 10 10.68 -6.42 18.72
N TYR A 11 10.82 -5.50 17.76
CA TYR A 11 10.98 -4.07 18.01
C TYR A 11 9.67 -3.30 18.25
N GLY A 12 8.54 -4.00 18.42
CA GLY A 12 7.28 -3.40 18.86
C GLY A 12 6.35 -2.94 17.73
N ALA A 13 6.58 -3.36 16.48
CA ALA A 13 5.62 -3.09 15.41
C ALA A 13 4.26 -3.72 15.71
N THR A 14 3.18 -2.95 15.53
CA THR A 14 1.78 -3.40 15.70
C THR A 14 1.08 -3.71 14.38
N VAL A 15 1.75 -3.47 13.27
CA VAL A 15 1.32 -3.76 11.90
C VAL A 15 2.56 -4.06 11.07
N ILE A 16 2.42 -4.91 10.05
CA ILE A 16 3.48 -5.13 9.05
C ILE A 16 3.09 -4.44 7.75
N LYS A 17 3.96 -3.57 7.25
CA LYS A 17 3.79 -2.91 5.94
C LYS A 17 4.81 -3.45 4.95
N LEU A 18 4.34 -3.83 3.75
CA LEU A 18 5.19 -4.21 2.62
C LEU A 18 5.03 -3.24 1.45
N ALA A 19 6.01 -3.21 0.56
CA ALA A 19 5.92 -2.58 -0.76
C ALA A 19 6.22 -3.64 -1.82
N ALA A 20 5.19 -4.04 -2.58
CA ALA A 20 5.24 -5.23 -3.42
C ALA A 20 5.80 -4.99 -4.83
N ASP A 21 5.70 -3.76 -5.34
CA ASP A 21 6.05 -3.40 -6.72
C ASP A 21 6.91 -2.13 -6.87
N SER A 22 7.33 -1.51 -5.76
CA SER A 22 8.28 -0.39 -5.77
C SER A 22 9.75 -0.81 -5.89
N ASN A 23 10.01 -2.10 -6.15
CA ASN A 23 11.34 -2.68 -6.26
C ASN A 23 11.62 -3.12 -7.71
N ALA A 24 12.86 -3.50 -8.01
CA ALA A 24 13.22 -4.08 -9.32
C ALA A 24 12.51 -5.42 -9.64
N TYR A 25 11.73 -5.96 -8.70
CA TYR A 25 10.96 -7.19 -8.83
C TYR A 25 9.66 -7.09 -8.03
N HIS A 26 8.67 -7.89 -8.41
CA HIS A 26 7.44 -8.04 -7.64
C HIS A 26 7.57 -9.13 -6.59
N PHE A 27 6.95 -8.95 -5.43
CA PHE A 27 6.82 -10.06 -4.48
C PHE A 27 5.92 -11.16 -5.07
N SER A 28 6.38 -12.40 -4.97
CA SER A 28 5.55 -13.56 -5.30
C SER A 28 4.44 -13.74 -4.26
N GLU A 29 3.37 -14.45 -4.63
CA GLU A 29 2.31 -14.85 -3.70
C GLU A 29 2.88 -15.56 -2.46
N GLU A 30 3.87 -16.44 -2.65
CA GLU A 30 4.52 -17.16 -1.55
C GLU A 30 5.25 -16.21 -0.60
N GLN A 31 5.94 -15.20 -1.13
CA GLN A 31 6.64 -14.21 -0.31
C GLN A 31 5.66 -13.37 0.50
N VAL A 32 4.54 -12.94 -0.11
CA VAL A 32 3.49 -12.21 0.59
C VAL A 32 2.86 -13.08 1.69
N ARG A 33 2.46 -14.32 1.35
CA ARG A 33 1.89 -15.27 2.30
C ARG A 33 2.82 -15.55 3.47
N ALA A 34 4.12 -15.66 3.22
CA ALA A 34 5.10 -15.86 4.27
C ALA A 34 5.17 -14.69 5.26
N ALA A 35 4.90 -13.45 4.84
CA ALA A 35 4.75 -12.31 5.74
C ALA A 35 3.42 -12.37 6.52
N VAL A 36 2.32 -12.61 5.80
CA VAL A 36 0.97 -12.71 6.36
C VAL A 36 0.90 -13.77 7.46
N ASP A 37 1.38 -14.98 7.18
CA ASP A 37 1.40 -16.08 8.15
C ASP A 37 2.12 -15.71 9.46
N GLU A 38 3.27 -15.03 9.38
CA GLU A 38 4.04 -14.65 10.57
C GLU A 38 3.38 -13.51 11.34
N ALA A 39 2.83 -12.51 10.64
CA ALA A 39 2.13 -11.40 11.26
C ALA A 39 0.85 -11.88 11.96
N HIS A 40 0.04 -12.69 11.28
CA HIS A 40 -1.22 -13.22 11.79
C HIS A 40 -1.01 -14.15 12.99
N ARG A 41 0.08 -14.94 13.03
CA ARG A 41 0.46 -15.74 14.23
C ARG A 41 0.75 -14.89 15.46
N ALA A 42 1.17 -13.64 15.26
CA ALA A 42 1.37 -12.67 16.33
C ALA A 42 0.13 -11.79 16.57
N GLY A 43 -0.99 -12.05 15.88
CA GLY A 43 -2.23 -11.27 15.99
C GLY A 43 -2.15 -9.89 15.32
N LEU A 44 -1.19 -9.66 14.42
CA LEU A 44 -1.02 -8.39 13.71
C LEU A 44 -1.55 -8.48 12.28
N THR A 45 -1.92 -7.34 11.70
CA THR A 45 -2.37 -7.24 10.31
C THR A 45 -1.23 -6.89 9.34
N VAL A 46 -1.46 -7.11 8.05
CA VAL A 46 -0.54 -6.78 6.96
C VAL A 46 -1.18 -5.83 5.97
N ALA A 47 -0.53 -4.67 5.78
CA ALA A 47 -0.85 -3.69 4.74
C ALA A 47 0.20 -3.75 3.63
N VAL A 48 -0.19 -3.62 2.36
CA VAL A 48 0.76 -3.70 1.24
C VAL A 48 0.54 -2.60 0.22
N HIS A 49 1.59 -1.82 -0.06
CA HIS A 49 1.64 -0.92 -1.21
C HIS A 49 1.72 -1.72 -2.50
N VAL A 50 0.82 -1.43 -3.44
CA VAL A 50 0.84 -1.96 -4.81
C VAL A 50 -0.02 -1.08 -5.74
N TYR A 51 0.39 -0.92 -6.99
CA TYR A 51 -0.35 -0.21 -8.03
C TYR A 51 -1.38 -1.10 -8.73
N GLY A 52 -0.98 -2.28 -9.21
CA GLY A 52 -1.86 -3.16 -9.98
C GLY A 52 -1.18 -4.41 -10.54
N GLY A 53 -1.76 -4.97 -11.59
CA GLY A 53 -1.18 -6.09 -12.34
C GLY A 53 -0.95 -7.37 -11.54
N GLU A 54 0.10 -8.11 -11.91
CA GLU A 54 0.47 -9.38 -11.26
C GLU A 54 0.84 -9.19 -9.78
N ALA A 55 1.51 -8.09 -9.44
CA ALA A 55 1.83 -7.78 -8.05
C ALA A 55 0.56 -7.68 -7.19
N ALA A 56 -0.46 -6.95 -7.67
CA ALA A 56 -1.73 -6.85 -6.94
C ALA A 56 -2.42 -8.21 -6.81
N ARG A 57 -2.41 -9.04 -7.85
CA ARG A 57 -2.92 -10.42 -7.78
C ARG A 57 -2.21 -11.22 -6.70
N ASN A 58 -0.87 -11.21 -6.67
CA ASN A 58 -0.07 -11.91 -5.69
C ASN A 58 -0.32 -11.42 -4.26
N VAL A 59 -0.49 -10.11 -4.09
CA VAL A 59 -0.82 -9.48 -2.81
C VAL A 59 -2.17 -9.97 -2.29
N ILE A 60 -3.20 -9.95 -3.14
CA ILE A 60 -4.55 -10.38 -2.76
C ILE A 60 -4.60 -11.89 -2.46
N LEU A 61 -3.96 -12.72 -3.30
CA LEU A 61 -3.88 -14.18 -3.09
C LEU A 61 -3.01 -14.55 -1.87
N GLY A 62 -2.06 -13.69 -1.52
CA GLY A 62 -1.22 -13.81 -0.33
C GLY A 62 -1.99 -13.63 0.98
N GLY A 63 -3.22 -13.11 0.94
CA GLY A 63 -4.11 -13.01 2.09
C GLY A 63 -3.88 -11.78 2.96
N VAL A 64 -3.45 -10.67 2.36
CA VAL A 64 -3.23 -9.41 3.09
C VAL A 64 -4.56 -8.82 3.58
N ASP A 65 -4.49 -8.08 4.68
CA ASP A 65 -5.64 -7.40 5.27
C ASP A 65 -6.03 -6.17 4.45
N SER A 66 -5.04 -5.37 4.03
CA SER A 66 -5.25 -4.21 3.18
C SER A 66 -4.28 -4.09 2.01
N LEU A 67 -4.83 -3.62 0.90
CA LEU A 67 -4.13 -3.17 -0.29
C LEU A 67 -4.18 -1.64 -0.31
N GLU A 68 -3.01 -1.02 -0.38
CA GLU A 68 -2.82 0.42 -0.29
C GLU A 68 -2.62 0.98 -1.70
N HIS A 69 -3.27 2.11 -1.99
CA HIS A 69 -3.31 2.73 -3.32
C HIS A 69 -4.10 1.90 -4.32
N GLY A 70 -3.48 1.01 -5.11
CA GLY A 70 -4.16 0.22 -6.14
C GLY A 70 -4.59 1.02 -7.38
N TYR A 71 -3.85 2.03 -7.82
CA TYR A 71 -4.25 2.93 -8.91
C TYR A 71 -4.54 2.25 -10.26
N GLU A 72 -4.10 1.00 -10.45
CA GLU A 72 -4.27 0.21 -11.68
C GLU A 72 -5.08 -1.09 -11.47
N LEU A 73 -5.94 -1.12 -10.45
CA LEU A 73 -6.84 -2.26 -10.23
C LEU A 73 -7.87 -2.42 -11.37
N THR A 74 -7.88 -3.62 -11.95
CA THR A 74 -8.90 -4.09 -12.91
C THR A 74 -10.11 -4.66 -12.17
N ASP A 75 -11.23 -4.80 -12.85
CA ASP A 75 -12.46 -5.36 -12.26
C ASP A 75 -12.27 -6.80 -11.77
N GLU A 76 -11.45 -7.59 -12.47
CA GLU A 76 -11.05 -8.95 -12.06
C GLU A 76 -10.31 -8.95 -10.72
N LEU A 77 -9.45 -7.96 -10.49
CA LEU A 77 -8.74 -7.80 -9.22
C LEU A 77 -9.68 -7.31 -8.13
N LEU A 78 -10.64 -6.44 -8.44
CA LEU A 78 -11.65 -5.98 -7.49
C LEU A 78 -12.57 -7.12 -7.04
N ASP A 79 -13.00 -7.99 -7.97
CA ASP A 79 -13.73 -9.21 -7.64
C ASP A 79 -12.93 -10.14 -6.74
N LEU A 80 -11.63 -10.29 -7.03
CA LEU A 80 -10.75 -11.10 -6.20
C LEU A 80 -10.58 -10.50 -4.79
N MET A 81 -10.43 -9.18 -4.67
CA MET A 81 -10.39 -8.49 -3.38
C MET A 81 -11.66 -8.74 -2.56
N LYS A 82 -12.84 -8.62 -3.19
CA LYS A 82 -14.12 -8.93 -2.55
C LYS A 82 -14.16 -10.37 -2.06
N GLN A 83 -13.75 -11.33 -2.90
CA GLN A 83 -13.74 -12.75 -2.57
C GLN A 83 -12.81 -13.06 -1.39
N LYS A 84 -11.64 -12.42 -1.34
CA LYS A 84 -10.64 -12.62 -0.28
C LYS A 84 -10.88 -11.77 0.96
N GLY A 85 -11.80 -10.79 0.88
CA GLY A 85 -12.08 -9.86 1.97
C GLY A 85 -10.97 -8.82 2.20
N THR A 86 -10.09 -8.62 1.22
CA THR A 86 -8.99 -7.64 1.28
C THR A 86 -9.55 -6.23 1.17
N TYR A 87 -9.16 -5.34 2.08
CA TYR A 87 -9.56 -3.94 2.05
C TYR A 87 -8.81 -3.18 0.98
N LEU A 88 -9.50 -2.26 0.29
CA LEU A 88 -8.86 -1.17 -0.45
C LEU A 88 -8.71 0.03 0.49
N VAL A 89 -7.46 0.40 0.79
CA VAL A 89 -7.15 1.67 1.46
C VAL A 89 -6.87 2.70 0.39
N ALA A 90 -7.87 3.54 0.20
CA ALA A 90 -7.91 4.65 -0.75
C ALA A 90 -7.00 5.78 -0.27
N THR A 91 -6.14 6.31 -1.14
CA THR A 91 -5.20 7.42 -0.86
C THR A 91 -5.41 8.60 -1.80
N GLU A 92 -6.65 8.80 -2.22
CA GLU A 92 -7.04 9.87 -3.13
C GLU A 92 -6.88 11.24 -2.47
N MET A 93 -6.36 12.16 -3.26
CA MET A 93 -6.28 13.57 -2.92
C MET A 93 -7.13 14.39 -3.89
N SER A 94 -7.46 15.61 -3.50
CA SER A 94 -8.13 16.56 -4.40
C SER A 94 -7.27 16.81 -5.64
N ALA A 95 -7.90 17.15 -6.77
CA ALA A 95 -7.17 17.53 -7.99
C ALA A 95 -6.16 18.67 -7.72
N GLN A 96 -6.49 19.59 -6.82
CA GLN A 96 -5.59 20.68 -6.42
C GLN A 96 -4.36 20.17 -5.65
N ASN A 97 -4.53 19.23 -4.73
CA ASN A 97 -3.41 18.62 -4.02
C ASN A 97 -2.54 17.77 -4.97
N ALA A 98 -3.16 17.03 -5.90
CA ALA A 98 -2.44 16.27 -6.92
C ALA A 98 -1.61 17.20 -7.82
N MET A 99 -2.15 18.36 -8.21
CA MET A 99 -1.43 19.35 -8.99
C MET A 99 -0.24 19.94 -8.21
N MET A 100 -0.41 20.23 -6.91
CA MET A 100 0.69 20.73 -6.08
C MET A 100 1.81 19.70 -5.87
N LEU A 101 1.47 18.41 -5.75
CA LEU A 101 2.45 17.36 -5.49
C LEU A 101 3.11 16.81 -6.75
N PHE A 102 2.39 16.75 -7.87
CA PHE A 102 2.84 16.08 -9.09
C PHE A 102 2.94 16.98 -10.33
N GLY A 103 2.56 18.25 -10.23
CA GLY A 103 2.58 19.20 -11.35
C GLY A 103 3.99 19.40 -11.91
N ASP A 104 4.99 19.49 -11.04
CA ASP A 104 6.39 19.74 -11.43
C ASP A 104 7.08 18.53 -12.06
N ILE A 105 6.52 17.33 -11.93
CA ILE A 105 7.03 16.10 -12.56
C ILE A 105 6.28 15.74 -13.85
N GLY A 106 5.46 16.67 -14.38
CA GLY A 106 4.78 16.53 -15.66
C GLY A 106 3.63 15.52 -15.68
N MET A 107 3.11 15.14 -14.50
CA MET A 107 1.95 14.26 -14.42
C MET A 107 0.67 15.06 -14.70
N ASP A 108 -0.19 14.55 -15.58
CA ASP A 108 -1.53 15.11 -15.78
C ASP A 108 -2.40 14.81 -14.55
N ALA A 109 -2.35 15.74 -13.60
CA ALA A 109 -3.07 15.66 -12.33
C ALA A 109 -4.59 15.52 -12.51
N LYS A 110 -5.16 16.07 -13.59
CA LYS A 110 -6.59 15.96 -13.88
C LYS A 110 -6.93 14.53 -14.30
N THR A 111 -6.20 13.99 -15.27
CA THR A 111 -6.41 12.62 -15.73
C THR A 111 -6.16 11.62 -14.60
N PHE A 112 -5.13 11.83 -13.77
CA PHE A 112 -4.87 10.99 -12.61
C PHE A 112 -6.03 11.01 -11.60
N HIS A 113 -6.54 12.21 -11.28
CA HIS A 113 -7.67 12.36 -10.37
C HIS A 113 -8.94 11.66 -10.89
N GLU A 114 -9.28 11.86 -12.17
CA GLU A 114 -10.44 11.22 -12.81
C GLU A 114 -10.32 9.69 -12.78
N ARG A 115 -9.16 9.13 -13.15
CA ARG A 115 -8.91 7.69 -13.11
C ARG A 115 -8.99 7.12 -11.69
N SER A 116 -8.48 7.85 -10.71
CA SER A 116 -8.52 7.45 -9.30
C SER A 116 -9.97 7.40 -8.78
N LEU A 117 -10.79 8.42 -9.10
CA LEU A 117 -12.21 8.43 -8.75
C LEU A 117 -12.98 7.27 -9.42
N GLN A 118 -12.74 7.03 -10.71
CA GLN A 118 -13.37 5.91 -11.41
C GLN A 118 -13.02 4.57 -10.75
N ARG A 119 -11.77 4.38 -10.30
CA ARG A 119 -11.38 3.18 -9.58
C ARG A 119 -12.16 3.02 -8.28
N LEU A 120 -12.32 4.08 -7.49
CA LEU A 120 -13.11 4.03 -6.26
C LEU A 120 -14.58 3.67 -6.53
N GLN A 121 -15.17 4.24 -7.59
CA GLN A 121 -16.54 3.93 -8.00
C GLN A 121 -16.70 2.46 -8.39
N ARG A 122 -15.76 1.90 -9.16
CA ARG A 122 -15.76 0.48 -9.50
C ARG A 122 -15.59 -0.40 -8.26
N ALA A 123 -14.62 -0.09 -7.39
CA ALA A 123 -14.40 -0.84 -6.15
C ALA A 123 -15.67 -0.89 -5.26
N TYR A 124 -16.35 0.26 -5.12
CA TYR A 124 -17.62 0.35 -4.43
C TYR A 124 -18.72 -0.48 -5.10
N GLY A 125 -18.84 -0.39 -6.44
CA GLY A 125 -19.82 -1.16 -7.22
C GLY A 125 -19.64 -2.67 -7.12
N HIS A 126 -18.38 -3.14 -7.06
CA HIS A 126 -18.07 -4.55 -6.83
C HIS A 126 -18.33 -4.99 -5.37
N GLY A 127 -18.46 -4.07 -4.43
CA GLY A 127 -18.65 -4.36 -3.00
C GLY A 127 -17.35 -4.70 -2.27
N VAL A 128 -16.22 -4.14 -2.74
CA VAL A 128 -14.93 -4.22 -2.03
C VAL A 128 -15.04 -3.43 -0.74
N LYS A 129 -14.45 -3.95 0.35
CA LYS A 129 -14.36 -3.22 1.61
C LYS A 129 -13.36 -2.08 1.46
N MET A 130 -13.74 -0.87 1.86
CA MET A 130 -12.92 0.33 1.66
C MET A 130 -12.64 1.01 2.98
N ALA A 131 -11.43 1.54 3.11
CA ALA A 131 -11.01 2.39 4.22
C ALA A 131 -10.33 3.66 3.69
N PHE A 132 -10.38 4.72 4.50
CA PHE A 132 -9.79 6.01 4.18
C PHE A 132 -8.31 6.06 4.60
N GLY A 133 -7.45 6.50 3.70
CA GLY A 133 -6.05 6.85 3.95
C GLY A 133 -5.69 8.15 3.24
N THR A 134 -4.79 8.96 3.80
CA THR A 134 -4.32 10.18 3.13
C THR A 134 -3.02 9.97 2.37
N ASP A 135 -2.23 8.96 2.77
CA ASP A 135 -0.81 8.81 2.42
C ASP A 135 0.01 10.08 2.66
N ALA A 136 -0.44 10.90 3.61
CA ALA A 136 0.22 12.17 3.91
C ALA A 136 1.59 11.91 4.54
N SER A 137 2.63 12.37 3.87
CA SER A 137 3.95 12.55 4.46
C SER A 137 4.05 14.00 4.94
N LEU A 138 4.19 14.17 6.26
CA LEU A 138 4.53 15.46 6.86
C LEU A 138 6.05 15.53 6.96
N ASP A 139 6.67 16.46 6.26
CA ASP A 139 8.03 16.85 6.59
C ASP A 139 8.00 17.60 7.91
N LEU A 140 8.42 16.92 8.98
CA LEU A 140 8.72 17.55 10.25
C LEU A 140 10.06 18.29 10.05
N THR A 141 9.96 19.55 9.60
CA THR A 141 10.98 20.61 9.49
C THR A 141 12.48 20.28 9.71
N ASP A 142 13.31 20.85 8.84
CA ASP A 142 14.78 21.02 8.82
C ASP A 142 15.69 19.78 8.86
N SER A 143 15.18 18.59 9.17
CA SER A 143 15.99 17.37 9.10
C SER A 143 15.23 16.25 8.37
N PRO A 144 15.55 15.98 7.09
CA PRO A 144 15.02 14.83 6.37
C PRO A 144 15.13 13.56 7.20
N ARG A 145 14.13 12.68 7.09
CA ARG A 145 14.06 11.39 7.82
C ARG A 145 15.34 10.55 7.71
N ALA A 146 16.07 10.67 6.60
CA ALA A 146 17.38 10.06 6.40
C ALA A 146 18.43 10.55 7.43
N ASN A 147 18.47 11.84 7.73
CA ASN A 147 19.42 12.45 8.67
C ASN A 147 19.13 12.03 10.12
N GLN A 148 17.85 11.84 10.48
CA GLN A 148 17.47 11.34 11.81
C GLN A 148 17.87 9.87 12.00
N ILE A 149 17.74 9.04 10.97
CA ILE A 149 18.18 7.63 11.00
C ILE A 149 19.71 7.55 11.09
N LEU A 150 20.44 8.42 10.37
CA LEU A 150 21.90 8.49 10.46
C LEU A 150 22.37 8.92 11.86
N GLN A 151 21.75 9.94 12.45
CA GLN A 151 22.09 10.37 13.82
C GLN A 151 21.89 9.27 14.86
N GLN A 152 20.85 8.44 14.73
CA GLN A 152 20.62 7.30 15.63
C GLN A 152 21.59 6.14 15.41
N ALA A 153 22.23 6.05 14.24
CA ALA A 153 23.22 5.04 13.93
C ALA A 153 24.65 5.41 14.37
N GLU A 154 24.90 6.70 14.64
CA GLU A 154 26.21 7.24 15.05
C GLU A 154 26.39 7.37 16.58
N THR A 155 25.40 6.98 17.38
CA THR A 155 25.44 6.94 18.86
C THR A 155 25.35 5.51 19.38
#